data_AF-K1YFL4-F1
#
_entry.id   AF-K1YFL4-F1
#
_cell.length_a   1.000
_cell.length_b   1.000
_cell.length_c   1.000
_cell.angle_alpha   90.00
_cell.angle_beta   90.00
_cell.angle_gamma   90.00
#
_symmetry.space_group_name_H-M   'P 1'
#
loop_
_entity.id
_entity.type
_entity.pdbx_description
1 polymer ?
#
loop_
_entity_poly.entity_id
_entity_poly.type
_entity_poly.pdbx_seq_one_letter_code
_entity_poly.pdbx_strand_id
1 'polypeptide(L)'
;MLTIKKALQSSVGKKFIMGISGLALVGFILIHLLGNTTLYFKESTLFNAYVHKLYSLGDFLLVAELGLVALFMVHIVAAFRVTLSNKSARPEKYEVQKSKNGPSKSNITSRNMIVSGVILLGFLVFHIYQFRFGPGMAQGYVTDVNGEPSRDLFKLVIEQFQNPLIVAIYVGVMLFLGMHLRHGFWSAFQSLGAMNPRFTKPI
;
A
#
# COMPACT_ATOMS: atom_id res chain seq x y z
N MET A 1 32.79 4.94 -17.37
CA MET A 1 31.85 3.81 -17.13
C MET A 1 30.91 4.19 -16.00
N LEU A 2 29.58 4.15 -16.22
CA LEU A 2 28.59 4.48 -15.18
C LEU A 2 28.48 3.30 -14.21
N THR A 3 28.76 3.49 -12.92
CA THR A 3 28.62 2.41 -11.93
C THR A 3 27.15 2.18 -11.60
N ILE A 4 26.78 0.94 -11.20
CA ILE A 4 25.41 0.60 -10.80
C ILE A 4 24.90 1.55 -9.70
N LYS A 5 25.76 1.87 -8.72
CA LYS A 5 25.45 2.84 -7.66
C LYS A 5 25.08 4.22 -8.22
N LYS A 6 25.86 4.73 -9.19
CA LYS A 6 25.57 6.02 -9.86
C LYS A 6 24.26 5.95 -10.68
N ALA A 7 24.01 4.82 -11.35
CA ALA A 7 22.78 4.61 -12.10
C ALA A 7 21.54 4.64 -11.19
N LEU A 8 21.56 3.94 -10.05
CA LEU A 8 20.46 3.90 -9.09
C LEU A 8 20.24 5.24 -8.37
N GLN A 9 21.29 6.05 -8.20
CA GLN A 9 21.19 7.40 -7.61
C GLN A 9 20.68 8.47 -8.59
N SER A 10 20.64 8.17 -9.89
CA SER A 10 20.10 9.08 -10.90
C SER A 10 18.61 9.35 -10.72
N SER A 11 18.10 10.41 -11.34
CA SER A 11 16.65 10.73 -11.36
C SER A 11 15.82 9.59 -11.94
N VAL A 12 16.35 8.91 -12.97
CA VAL A 12 15.71 7.76 -13.62
C VAL A 12 15.70 6.55 -12.67
N GLY A 13 16.84 6.21 -12.09
CA GLY A 13 16.96 5.07 -11.17
C GLY A 13 16.04 5.18 -9.95
N LYS A 14 15.95 6.36 -9.34
CA LYS A 14 15.04 6.61 -8.22
C LYS A 14 13.57 6.39 -8.59
N LYS A 15 13.13 6.88 -9.76
CA LYS A 15 11.76 6.70 -10.25
C LYS A 15 11.46 5.25 -10.64
N PHE A 16 12.45 4.54 -11.16
CA PHE A 16 12.33 3.12 -11.47
C PHE A 16 12.10 2.29 -10.19
N ILE A 17 12.92 2.49 -9.16
CA ILE A 17 12.74 1.84 -7.84
C ILE A 17 11.37 2.19 -7.25
N MET A 18 10.97 3.47 -7.30
CA MET A 18 9.67 3.93 -6.81
C MET A 18 8.51 3.25 -7.55
N GLY A 19 8.61 3.11 -8.87
CA GLY A 19 7.58 2.47 -9.71
C GLY A 19 7.42 0.98 -9.43
N ILE A 20 8.51 0.21 -9.42
CA ILE A 20 8.47 -1.24 -9.18
C ILE A 20 7.99 -1.53 -7.75
N SER A 21 8.55 -0.85 -6.76
CA SER A 21 8.11 -1.05 -5.37
C SER A 21 6.63 -0.69 -5.18
N GLY A 22 6.15 0.38 -5.82
CA GLY A 22 4.75 0.76 -5.82
C GLY A 22 3.84 -0.29 -6.45
N LEU A 23 4.21 -0.85 -7.61
CA LEU A 23 3.42 -1.91 -8.27
C LEU A 23 3.40 -3.21 -7.46
N ALA A 24 4.50 -3.58 -6.81
CA ALA A 24 4.54 -4.73 -5.92
C ALA A 24 3.60 -4.54 -4.71
N LEU A 25 3.57 -3.34 -4.11
CA LEU A 25 2.62 -3.01 -3.04
C LEU A 25 1.16 -2.97 -3.52
N VAL A 26 0.89 -2.54 -4.75
CA VAL A 26 -0.44 -2.67 -5.38
C VAL A 26 -0.85 -4.13 -5.44
N GLY A 27 0.05 -5.02 -5.90
CA GLY A 27 -0.20 -6.47 -5.92
C GLY A 27 -0.55 -7.03 -4.53
N PHE A 28 0.21 -6.64 -3.51
CA PHE A 28 -0.11 -7.00 -2.12
C PHE A 28 -1.50 -6.52 -1.70
N ILE A 29 -1.84 -5.25 -1.94
CA ILE A 29 -3.15 -4.69 -1.57
C ILE A 29 -4.30 -5.41 -2.27
N LEU A 30 -4.12 -5.83 -3.53
CA LEU A 30 -5.15 -6.60 -4.24
C LEU A 30 -5.40 -7.95 -3.56
N ILE A 31 -4.35 -8.72 -3.26
CA ILE A 31 -4.46 -10.00 -2.57
C ILE A 31 -5.04 -9.80 -1.16
N HIS A 32 -4.57 -8.79 -0.45
CA HIS A 32 -5.06 -8.42 0.87
C HIS A 32 -6.56 -8.08 0.84
N LEU A 33 -7.00 -7.28 -0.13
CA LEU A 33 -8.41 -6.95 -0.30
C LEU A 33 -9.25 -8.19 -0.63
N LEU A 34 -8.78 -9.06 -1.52
CA LEU A 34 -9.45 -10.32 -1.85
C LEU A 34 -9.64 -11.20 -0.61
N GLY A 35 -8.61 -11.35 0.22
CA GLY A 35 -8.75 -12.03 1.52
C GLY A 35 -9.81 -11.37 2.41
N ASN A 36 -9.81 -10.03 2.51
CA ASN A 36 -10.82 -9.30 3.28
C ASN A 36 -12.23 -9.39 2.68
N THR A 37 -12.41 -9.60 1.38
CA THR A 37 -13.76 -9.78 0.82
C THR A 37 -14.47 -11.00 1.39
N THR A 38 -13.72 -11.96 1.94
CA THR A 38 -14.31 -13.11 2.63
C THR A 38 -15.10 -12.72 3.89
N LEU A 39 -14.88 -11.52 4.46
CA LEU A 39 -15.67 -10.96 5.56
C LEU A 39 -17.15 -10.70 5.19
N TYR A 40 -17.46 -10.52 3.90
CA TYR A 40 -18.84 -10.25 3.46
C TYR A 40 -19.70 -11.51 3.36
N PHE A 41 -19.08 -12.68 3.46
CA PHE A 41 -19.83 -13.93 3.54
C PHE A 41 -20.34 -14.07 4.97
N LYS A 42 -21.64 -14.38 5.13
CA LYS A 42 -22.39 -14.28 6.39
C LYS A 42 -21.87 -15.19 7.53
N GLU A 43 -20.84 -16.00 7.29
CA GLU A 43 -20.26 -16.93 8.24
C GLU A 43 -18.79 -16.60 8.48
N SER A 44 -18.38 -16.57 9.75
CA SER A 44 -16.98 -16.36 10.14
C SER A 44 -16.03 -17.44 9.60
N THR A 45 -16.58 -18.59 9.21
CA THR A 45 -15.89 -19.79 8.71
C THR A 45 -14.90 -19.46 7.60
N LEU A 46 -15.31 -18.73 6.56
CA LEU A 46 -14.45 -18.51 5.38
C LEU A 46 -13.25 -17.60 5.71
N PHE A 47 -13.49 -16.51 6.44
CA PHE A 47 -12.44 -15.58 6.83
C PHE A 47 -11.47 -16.24 7.83
N ASN A 48 -11.98 -16.92 8.85
CA ASN A 48 -11.13 -17.59 9.84
C ASN A 48 -10.38 -18.78 9.23
N ALA A 49 -10.96 -19.52 8.27
CA ALA A 49 -10.24 -20.55 7.52
C ALA A 49 -9.12 -19.97 6.66
N TYR A 50 -9.34 -18.83 6.00
CA TYR A 50 -8.30 -18.10 5.27
C TYR A 50 -7.16 -17.66 6.21
N VAL A 51 -7.50 -17.07 7.35
CA VAL A 51 -6.52 -16.64 8.37
C VAL A 51 -5.75 -17.83 8.93
N HIS A 52 -6.44 -18.92 9.26
CA HIS A 52 -5.81 -20.16 9.72
C HIS A 52 -4.84 -20.71 8.67
N LYS A 53 -5.23 -20.72 7.39
CA LYS A 53 -4.36 -21.15 6.30
C LYS A 53 -3.09 -20.29 6.22
N LEU A 54 -3.19 -18.97 6.38
CA LEU A 54 -2.02 -18.09 6.41
C LEU A 54 -1.08 -18.45 7.57
N TYR A 55 -1.59 -18.62 8.79
CA TYR A 55 -0.77 -18.99 9.94
C TYR A 55 -0.13 -20.37 9.80
N SER A 56 -0.82 -21.33 9.16
CA SER A 56 -0.27 -22.66 8.89
C SER A 56 0.96 -22.67 7.96
N LEU A 57 1.28 -21.54 7.30
CA LEU A 57 2.51 -21.40 6.52
C LEU A 57 3.77 -21.27 7.40
N GLY A 58 3.63 -21.07 8.72
CA GLY A 58 4.74 -21.01 9.65
C GLY A 58 5.80 -19.98 9.25
N ASP A 59 7.06 -20.42 9.16
CA ASP A 59 8.19 -19.55 8.84
C ASP A 59 8.06 -18.83 7.47
N PHE A 60 7.34 -19.42 6.51
CA PHE A 60 7.08 -18.74 5.23
C PHE A 60 6.24 -17.48 5.41
N LEU A 61 5.29 -17.47 6.35
CA LEU A 61 4.52 -16.26 6.67
C LEU A 61 5.44 -15.17 7.24
N LEU A 62 6.34 -15.54 8.14
CA LEU A 62 7.30 -14.59 8.73
C LEU A 62 8.22 -13.99 7.65
N VAL A 63 8.73 -14.81 6.73
CA VAL A 63 9.54 -14.33 5.60
C VAL A 63 8.74 -13.38 4.70
N ALA A 64 7.48 -13.71 4.41
CA ALA A 64 6.61 -12.84 3.62
C ALA A 64 6.36 -11.49 4.31
N GLU A 65 6.18 -11.49 5.63
CA GLU A 65 5.99 -10.27 6.43
C GLU A 65 7.24 -9.39 6.48
N LEU A 66 8.41 -9.97 6.75
CA LEU A 66 9.68 -9.26 6.72
C LEU A 66 9.98 -8.71 5.32
N GLY A 67 9.68 -9.49 4.28
CA GLY A 67 9.76 -9.05 2.89
C GLY A 67 8.85 -7.87 2.58
N LEU A 68 7.61 -7.89 3.08
CA LEU A 68 6.66 -6.80 2.91
C LEU A 68 7.12 -5.53 3.66
N VAL A 69 7.66 -5.66 4.88
CA VAL A 69 8.25 -4.54 5.62
C VAL A 69 9.41 -3.94 4.82
N ALA A 70 10.32 -4.77 4.31
CA ALA A 70 11.43 -4.31 3.48
C ALA A 70 10.94 -3.58 2.22
N LEU A 71 9.91 -4.12 1.56
CA LEU A 71 9.30 -3.50 0.38
C LEU A 71 8.69 -2.13 0.69
N PHE A 72 7.97 -2.00 1.81
CA PHE A 72 7.46 -0.72 2.30
C PHE A 72 8.59 0.27 2.55
N MET A 73 9.68 -0.16 3.21
CA MET A 73 10.83 0.71 3.49
C MET A 73 11.49 1.19 2.20
N VAL A 74 11.69 0.31 1.22
CA VAL A 74 12.22 0.69 -0.10
C VAL A 74 11.32 1.73 -0.77
N HIS A 75 10.00 1.51 -0.76
CA HIS A 75 9.03 2.42 -1.34
C HIS A 75 9.06 3.80 -0.67
N ILE A 76 9.03 3.84 0.66
CA ILE A 76 9.04 5.08 1.46
C ILE A 76 10.34 5.86 1.26
N VAL A 77 11.50 5.19 1.35
CA VAL A 77 12.81 5.82 1.14
C VAL A 77 12.93 6.37 -0.29
N ALA A 78 12.47 5.63 -1.30
CA ALA A 78 12.43 6.10 -2.67
C ALA A 78 11.52 7.33 -2.82
N ALA A 79 10.32 7.31 -2.22
CA ALA A 79 9.37 8.41 -2.24
C ALA A 79 9.97 9.69 -1.61
N PHE A 80 10.63 9.59 -0.46
CA PHE A 80 11.32 10.71 0.17
C PHE A 80 12.46 11.24 -0.71
N ARG A 81 13.31 10.36 -1.27
CA ARG A 81 14.41 10.75 -2.15
C ARG A 81 13.93 11.47 -3.41
N VAL A 82 12.86 10.99 -4.03
CA VAL A 82 12.24 11.65 -5.20
C VAL A 82 11.63 12.98 -4.79
N THR A 83 10.94 13.05 -3.66
CA THR A 83 10.32 14.29 -3.16
C THR A 83 11.37 15.37 -2.87
N LEU A 84 12.46 15.03 -2.18
CA LEU A 84 13.56 15.94 -1.91
C LEU A 84 14.25 16.38 -3.21
N SER A 85 14.53 15.45 -4.13
CA SER A 85 15.16 15.78 -5.42
C SER A 85 14.28 16.72 -6.26
N ASN A 86 12.95 16.55 -6.23
CA ASN A 86 12.01 17.42 -6.92
C ASN A 86 11.93 18.80 -6.27
N LYS A 87 12.02 18.88 -4.94
CA LYS A 87 12.02 20.15 -4.20
C LYS A 87 13.31 20.93 -4.42
N SER A 88 14.47 20.26 -4.36
CA SER A 88 15.77 20.92 -4.58
C SER A 88 15.96 21.39 -6.02
N ALA A 89 15.36 20.71 -7.00
CA ALA A 89 15.37 21.13 -8.40
C ALA A 89 14.42 22.31 -8.68
N ARG A 90 13.70 22.83 -7.68
CA ARG A 90 12.69 23.89 -7.81
C ARG A 90 12.83 24.94 -6.70
N PRO A 91 13.82 25.85 -6.79
CA PRO A 91 14.00 26.93 -5.83
C PRO A 91 12.83 27.93 -5.87
N GLU A 92 12.34 28.24 -7.07
CA GLU A 92 11.21 29.13 -7.36
C GLU A 92 9.93 28.30 -7.66
N LYS A 93 8.76 28.75 -7.20
CA LYS A 93 7.48 28.09 -7.51
C LYS A 93 7.06 28.40 -8.96
N TYR A 94 6.38 27.46 -9.62
CA TYR A 94 5.85 27.69 -10.98
C TYR A 94 4.85 28.86 -10.99
N GLU A 95 5.13 29.87 -11.82
CA GLU A 95 4.18 30.95 -12.13
C GLU A 95 2.92 30.44 -12.83
N VAL A 96 3.05 29.40 -13.67
CA VAL A 96 1.93 28.80 -14.41
C VAL A 96 1.80 27.30 -14.09
N GLN A 97 0.66 26.93 -13.52
CA GLN A 97 0.35 25.58 -13.07
C GLN A 97 -0.38 24.79 -14.17
N LYS A 98 0.28 24.41 -15.26
CA LYS A 98 -0.36 23.65 -16.36
C LYS A 98 -0.34 22.13 -16.12
N SER A 99 -1.49 21.46 -16.28
CA SER A 99 -1.53 19.99 -16.31
C SER A 99 -0.93 19.46 -17.62
N LYS A 100 -0.20 18.35 -17.57
CA LYS A 100 0.15 17.61 -18.79
C LYS A 100 -1.12 17.00 -19.39
N ASN A 101 -1.21 16.94 -20.71
CA ASN A 101 -2.22 16.16 -21.42
C ASN A 101 -1.90 14.67 -21.25
N GLY A 102 -2.88 13.85 -20.85
CA GLY A 102 -2.73 12.41 -20.60
C GLY A 102 -3.44 11.89 -19.34
N PRO A 103 -3.43 10.58 -19.07
CA PRO A 103 -4.12 9.97 -17.92
C PRO A 103 -3.56 10.42 -16.56
N SER A 104 -2.29 10.83 -16.51
CA SER A 104 -1.65 11.39 -15.32
C SER A 104 -1.85 12.91 -15.26
N LYS A 105 -3.01 13.35 -14.74
CA LYS A 105 -3.31 14.78 -14.53
C LYS A 105 -2.52 15.34 -13.33
N SER A 106 -1.96 16.54 -13.50
CA SER A 106 -1.32 17.30 -12.40
C SER A 106 -2.40 18.09 -11.67
N ASN A 107 -2.93 17.54 -10.57
CA ASN A 107 -3.88 18.20 -9.67
C ASN A 107 -3.23 18.41 -8.29
N ILE A 108 -3.92 19.10 -7.38
CA ILE A 108 -3.40 19.41 -6.03
C ILE A 108 -3.01 18.12 -5.30
N THR A 109 -3.79 17.05 -5.46
CA THR A 109 -3.54 15.73 -4.87
C THR A 109 -2.25 15.09 -5.39
N SER A 110 -1.98 15.14 -6.70
CA SER A 110 -0.74 14.59 -7.27
C SER A 110 0.49 15.42 -6.93
N ARG A 111 0.32 16.72 -6.68
CA ARG A 111 1.40 17.61 -6.21
C ARG A 111 1.77 17.36 -4.74
N ASN A 112 0.84 16.83 -3.96
CA ASN A 112 1.00 16.55 -2.53
C ASN A 112 0.98 15.03 -2.21
N MET A 113 1.46 14.18 -3.13
CA MET A 113 1.52 12.72 -2.92
C MET A 113 2.23 12.27 -1.65
N ILE A 114 3.18 13.06 -1.14
CA ILE A 114 3.85 12.76 0.13
C ILE A 114 2.89 12.85 1.32
N VAL A 115 1.88 13.72 1.26
CA VAL A 115 0.88 13.89 2.34
C VAL A 115 0.02 12.64 2.45
N SER A 116 -0.53 12.15 1.34
CA SER A 116 -1.28 10.88 1.36
C SER A 116 -0.37 9.72 1.81
N GLY A 117 0.89 9.70 1.40
CA GLY A 117 1.86 8.71 1.89
C GLY A 117 2.07 8.73 3.41
N VAL A 118 2.19 9.91 4.03
CA VAL A 118 2.36 10.05 5.49
C VAL A 118 1.09 9.65 6.24
N ILE A 119 -0.09 10.05 5.75
CA ILE A 119 -1.38 9.63 6.32
C ILE A 119 -1.49 8.10 6.29
N LEU A 120 -1.17 7.48 5.15
CA LEU A 120 -1.20 6.02 4.98
C LEU A 120 -0.18 5.31 5.87
N LEU A 121 1.01 5.90 6.10
CA LEU A 121 1.99 5.34 7.01
C LEU A 121 1.48 5.31 8.46
N GLY A 122 0.86 6.40 8.93
CA GLY A 122 0.24 6.44 10.25
C GLY A 122 -0.88 5.41 10.38
N PHE A 123 -1.74 5.31 9.37
CA PHE A 123 -2.79 4.30 9.32
C PHE A 123 -2.23 2.87 9.27
N LEU A 124 -1.15 2.60 8.54
CA LEU A 124 -0.53 1.29 8.47
C LEU A 124 -0.07 0.81 9.86
N VAL A 125 0.58 1.71 10.63
CA VAL A 125 1.00 1.40 12.02
C VAL A 125 -0.22 1.08 12.88
N PHE A 126 -1.25 1.92 12.82
CA PHE A 126 -2.49 1.72 13.55
C PHE A 126 -3.20 0.41 13.17
N HIS A 127 -3.30 0.12 11.88
CA HIS A 127 -3.92 -1.08 11.32
C HIS A 127 -3.19 -2.37 11.75
N ILE A 128 -1.86 -2.38 11.68
CA ILE A 128 -1.05 -3.52 12.14
C ILE A 128 -1.20 -3.70 13.65
N TYR A 129 -1.12 -2.62 14.43
CA TYR A 129 -1.32 -2.69 15.88
C TYR A 129 -2.67 -3.35 16.23
N GLN A 130 -3.73 -2.94 15.55
CA GLN A 130 -5.08 -3.42 15.82
C GLN A 130 -5.29 -4.90 15.48
N PHE A 131 -4.81 -5.37 14.31
CA PHE A 131 -5.14 -6.73 13.85
C PHE A 131 -4.01 -7.75 13.98
N ARG A 132 -2.75 -7.34 13.83
CA ARG A 132 -1.62 -8.24 14.08
C ARG A 132 -1.39 -8.40 15.57
N PHE A 133 -1.27 -7.28 16.28
CA PHE A 133 -0.91 -7.25 17.72
C PHE A 133 -2.11 -7.07 18.66
N GLY A 134 -3.34 -6.98 18.13
CA GLY A 134 -4.54 -6.97 18.95
C GLY A 134 -4.78 -8.29 19.69
N PRO A 135 -5.89 -8.38 20.45
CA PRO A 135 -6.25 -9.57 21.21
C PRO A 135 -6.22 -10.87 20.37
N GLY A 136 -5.64 -11.93 20.94
CA GLY A 136 -5.50 -13.25 20.32
C GLY A 136 -6.16 -14.34 21.16
N MET A 137 -5.76 -15.59 20.91
CA MET A 137 -6.36 -16.76 21.55
C MET A 137 -6.27 -16.71 23.08
N ALA A 138 -5.15 -16.22 23.63
CA ALA A 138 -4.97 -16.05 25.08
C ALA A 138 -5.98 -15.08 25.72
N GLN A 139 -6.59 -14.19 24.92
CA GLN A 139 -7.60 -13.23 25.35
C GLN A 139 -9.03 -13.68 25.01
N GLY A 140 -9.24 -14.94 24.62
CA GLY A 140 -10.56 -15.48 24.31
C GLY A 140 -11.04 -15.24 22.88
N TYR A 141 -10.15 -14.86 21.96
CA TYR A 141 -10.42 -14.82 20.52
C TYR A 141 -10.06 -16.16 19.91
N VAL A 142 -10.87 -17.17 20.20
CA VAL A 142 -10.67 -18.56 19.79
C VAL A 142 -11.86 -19.02 18.96
N THR A 143 -11.59 -19.70 17.86
CA THR A 143 -12.56 -20.37 16.99
C THR A 143 -12.03 -21.75 16.61
N ASP A 144 -12.90 -22.62 16.14
CA ASP A 144 -12.51 -23.93 15.60
C ASP A 144 -12.43 -23.84 14.08
N VAL A 145 -11.31 -24.29 13.50
CA VAL A 145 -11.16 -24.43 12.06
C VAL A 145 -10.77 -25.88 11.78
N ASN A 146 -11.74 -26.69 11.36
CA ASN A 146 -11.55 -28.12 11.05
C ASN A 146 -11.06 -28.95 12.25
N GLY A 147 -11.56 -28.69 13.45
CA GLY A 147 -11.18 -29.41 14.67
C GLY A 147 -9.90 -28.89 15.34
N GLU A 148 -9.27 -27.85 14.78
CA GLU A 148 -8.07 -27.22 15.34
C GLU A 148 -8.41 -25.83 15.91
N PRO A 149 -7.97 -25.50 17.14
CA PRO A 149 -8.16 -24.18 17.70
C PRO A 149 -7.35 -23.14 16.91
N SER A 150 -8.02 -22.07 16.50
CA SER A 150 -7.45 -20.97 15.73
C SER A 150 -7.85 -19.63 16.32
N ARG A 151 -7.09 -18.58 15.99
CA ARG A 151 -7.42 -17.21 16.40
C ARG A 151 -8.67 -16.74 15.65
N ASP A 152 -9.67 -16.30 16.39
CA ASP A 152 -10.88 -15.70 15.83
C ASP A 152 -10.64 -14.24 15.41
N LEU A 153 -10.04 -14.05 14.23
CA LEU A 153 -9.79 -12.71 13.71
C LEU A 153 -11.08 -12.07 13.17
N PHE A 154 -12.05 -12.86 12.71
CA PHE A 154 -13.37 -12.36 12.30
C PHE A 154 -14.03 -11.60 13.44
N LYS A 155 -14.11 -12.21 14.64
CA LYS A 155 -14.68 -11.58 15.83
C LYS A 155 -13.99 -10.25 16.15
N LEU A 156 -12.65 -10.23 16.12
CA LEU A 156 -11.89 -9.01 16.36
C LEU A 156 -12.24 -7.91 15.34
N VAL A 157 -12.34 -8.25 14.05
CA VAL A 157 -12.75 -7.29 13.02
C VAL A 157 -14.14 -6.73 13.34
N ILE A 158 -15.14 -7.57 13.58
CA ILE A 158 -16.51 -7.12 13.85
C ILE A 158 -16.56 -6.18 15.07
N GLU A 159 -15.93 -6.55 16.18
CA GLU A 159 -15.90 -5.72 17.39
C GLU A 159 -15.23 -4.36 17.16
N GLN A 160 -14.11 -4.32 16.43
CA GLN A 160 -13.41 -3.07 16.14
C GLN A 160 -14.25 -2.12 15.27
N PHE A 161 -14.99 -2.67 14.30
CA PHE A 161 -15.84 -1.89 13.39
C PHE A 161 -17.23 -1.57 13.96
N GLN A 162 -17.57 -2.03 15.17
CA GLN A 162 -18.75 -1.53 15.89
C GLN A 162 -18.56 -0.10 16.42
N ASN A 163 -17.31 0.37 16.53
CA ASN A 163 -17.02 1.75 16.94
C ASN A 163 -17.13 2.70 15.72
N PRO A 164 -18.13 3.63 15.68
CA PRO A 164 -18.33 4.52 14.53
C PRO A 164 -17.14 5.41 14.20
N LEU A 165 -16.33 5.78 15.21
CA LEU A 165 -15.12 6.56 15.00
C LEU A 165 -14.06 5.76 14.24
N ILE A 166 -13.90 4.48 14.57
CA ILE A 166 -13.00 3.59 13.84
C ILE A 166 -13.46 3.45 12.40
N VAL A 167 -14.77 3.23 12.17
CA VAL A 167 -15.32 3.17 10.81
C VAL A 167 -15.03 4.45 10.03
N ALA A 168 -15.27 5.63 10.62
CA ALA A 168 -15.04 6.91 9.98
C ALA A 168 -13.55 7.11 9.61
N ILE A 169 -12.62 6.75 10.50
CA ILE A 169 -11.18 6.80 10.24
C ILE A 169 -10.82 5.88 9.07
N TYR A 170 -11.26 4.62 9.10
CA TYR A 170 -10.98 3.65 8.04
C TYR A 170 -11.53 4.13 6.69
N VAL A 171 -12.79 4.57 6.63
CA VAL A 171 -13.40 5.09 5.39
C VAL A 171 -12.62 6.29 4.86
N GLY A 172 -12.30 7.25 5.73
CA GLY A 172 -11.51 8.43 5.35
C GLY A 172 -10.14 8.05 4.77
N VAL A 173 -9.42 7.14 5.43
CA VAL A 173 -8.11 6.69 4.94
C VAL A 173 -8.23 5.88 3.65
N MET A 174 -9.27 5.07 3.46
CA MET A 174 -9.48 4.34 2.21
C MET A 174 -9.69 5.28 1.02
N LEU A 175 -10.28 6.46 1.21
CA LEU A 175 -10.34 7.50 0.16
C LEU A 175 -8.93 8.01 -0.19
N PHE A 176 -8.09 8.28 0.82
CA PHE A 176 -6.68 8.65 0.59
C PHE A 176 -5.90 7.55 -0.09
N LEU A 177 -6.12 6.28 0.28
CA LEU A 177 -5.51 5.13 -0.37
C LEU A 177 -5.93 5.06 -1.84
N GLY A 178 -7.22 5.17 -2.14
CA GLY A 178 -7.72 5.17 -3.52
C GLY A 178 -7.10 6.28 -4.37
N MET A 179 -6.99 7.49 -3.84
CA MET A 179 -6.29 8.60 -4.51
C MET A 179 -4.79 8.31 -4.70
N HIS A 180 -4.12 7.77 -3.68
CA HIS A 180 -2.71 7.42 -3.71
C HIS A 180 -2.42 6.35 -4.77
N LEU A 181 -3.21 5.27 -4.79
CA LEU A 181 -3.09 4.17 -5.76
C LEU A 181 -3.37 4.64 -7.18
N ARG A 182 -4.44 5.40 -7.42
CA ARG A 182 -4.78 5.91 -8.75
C ARG A 182 -3.62 6.69 -9.37
N HIS A 183 -3.00 7.58 -8.60
CA HIS A 183 -1.87 8.36 -9.07
C HIS A 183 -0.59 7.51 -9.18
N GLY A 184 -0.29 6.72 -8.14
CA GLY A 184 0.91 5.89 -8.07
C GLY A 184 0.97 4.86 -9.19
N PHE A 185 -0.15 4.20 -9.50
CA PHE A 185 -0.27 3.22 -10.56
C PHE A 185 0.11 3.82 -11.91
N TRP A 186 -0.55 4.90 -12.34
CA TRP A 186 -0.22 5.54 -13.62
C TRP A 186 1.19 6.13 -13.66
N SER A 187 1.65 6.70 -12.54
CA SER A 187 3.02 7.22 -12.42
C SER A 187 4.08 6.13 -12.55
N ALA A 188 3.78 4.92 -12.08
CA ALA A 188 4.68 3.77 -12.21
C ALA A 188 4.83 3.37 -13.67
N PHE A 189 3.74 3.17 -14.42
CA PHE A 189 3.81 2.85 -15.85
C PHE A 189 4.56 3.92 -16.66
N GLN A 190 4.38 5.20 -16.31
CA GLN A 190 5.15 6.28 -16.92
C GLN A 190 6.66 6.17 -16.59
N SER A 191 6.99 5.91 -15.32
CA SER A 191 8.38 5.80 -14.85
C SER A 191 9.12 4.59 -15.40
N LEU A 192 8.39 3.52 -15.71
CA LEU A 192 8.92 2.30 -16.33
C LEU A 192 8.96 2.37 -17.86
N GLY A 193 8.53 3.48 -18.46
CA GLY A 193 8.59 3.70 -19.91
C GLY A 193 7.49 2.99 -20.71
N ALA A 194 6.52 2.36 -20.05
CA ALA A 194 5.40 1.69 -20.71
C ALA A 194 4.41 2.66 -21.41
N MET A 195 4.49 3.96 -21.08
CA MET A 195 3.70 5.03 -21.71
C MET A 195 4.49 5.83 -22.77
N ASN A 196 5.40 5.17 -23.49
CA ASN A 196 6.17 5.82 -24.56
C ASN A 196 5.25 6.08 -25.78
N PRO A 197 5.26 7.29 -26.38
CA PRO A 197 4.51 7.59 -27.61
C PRO A 197 4.76 6.63 -28.79
N ARG A 198 5.90 5.93 -28.82
CA ARG A 198 6.16 4.87 -29.81
C ARG A 198 5.28 3.62 -29.62
N PHE A 199 4.79 3.37 -28.40
CA PHE A 199 3.98 2.20 -28.05
C PHE A 199 2.52 2.56 -27.72
N THR A 200 2.22 3.82 -27.41
CA THR A 200 0.86 4.33 -27.21
C THR A 200 0.46 5.23 -28.36
N LYS A 201 -0.50 4.80 -29.20
CA LYS A 201 -1.08 5.66 -30.25
C LYS A 201 -1.62 6.95 -29.60
N PRO A 202 -1.44 8.12 -30.22
CA PRO A 202 -2.15 9.33 -29.79
C PRO A 202 -3.63 9.04 -29.95
N ILE A 203 -4.39 9.23 -28.87
CA ILE A 203 -5.85 9.25 -28.91
C ILE A 203 -6.28 10.67 -29.27
#